data_AF-A0A150V5T1-F1
#
_entry.id   AF-A0A150V5T1-F1
#
_cell.length_a   1.000
_cell.length_b   1.000
_cell.length_c   1.000
_cell.angle_alpha   90.00
_cell.angle_beta   90.00
_cell.angle_gamma   90.00
#
_symmetry.space_group_name_H-M   'P 1'
#
loop_
_entity.id
_entity.type
_entity.pdbx_description
1 polymer ?
#
loop_
_entity_poly.entity_id
_entity_poly.type
_entity_poly.pdbx_seq_one_letter_code
_entity_poly.pdbx_strand_id
1 'polypeptide(L)'
;MSNDCTGEEDDDTKYFPGYRARVKLSALDRGLDWLVRASGSAVMFFFIQIILLAWVFLGIPYSKLEIWAIVMGDGQAIFSYVFDSFLMRQQLNNHRDFLIAVGELSSRNTSQMRMLEALSKQIDFSKITLPDSGEETLVDLPKETRFGRAMTIISIVVGHLGSLIFYWATIVLWLSFGPSQQWSNMWQLDLNSALSAWMVFTFSFLAIVRERHAEYSEKCLDAVFNVDIALESRLRALTGDQQDNPEVIIPSPRVNIVQRGIFFYSQLVGTLVGIVILTAVFTIWLAIGPLTDFDSNWWLIIGTVAGLVGTLDGFVLRNIQMKLGHRELPEVNKVHEQDLAILVMARLPPPNETGTKKASLSLRVSDAVLKVCAHELSVVAGLVFIISLIIGSSVMRWNTPGQLLCNIPPMIVESFFMQVLITGHNASDSKRRADLKTFYARRSKLLSVVNGISQQMSVEGRHIQITAASSKSWNSET
;
A
#
# COMPACT_ATOMS: atom_id res chain seq x y z
N MET A 1 9.15 16.90 29.47
CA MET A 1 8.09 17.80 29.98
C MET A 1 6.78 17.08 29.81
N SER A 2 6.18 16.73 30.94
CA SER A 2 4.89 16.08 31.09
C SER A 2 3.80 17.02 30.62
N ASN A 3 2.92 16.59 29.71
CA ASN A 3 1.66 17.27 29.48
C ASN A 3 0.54 16.22 29.44
N ASP A 4 -0.33 16.39 30.43
CA ASP A 4 -1.63 15.83 30.71
C ASP A 4 -2.35 15.11 29.57
N CYS A 5 -2.64 13.84 29.84
CA CYS A 5 -3.76 13.10 29.27
C CYS A 5 -5.04 13.55 29.98
N THR A 6 -5.79 14.48 29.40
CA THR A 6 -7.23 14.60 29.69
C THR A 6 -7.98 13.74 28.71
N GLY A 7 -8.48 12.61 29.20
CA GLY A 7 -9.38 11.74 28.47
C GLY A 7 -10.70 12.45 28.19
N GLU A 8 -11.05 12.56 26.92
CA GLU A 8 -12.43 12.53 26.49
C GLU A 8 -12.76 11.05 26.23
N GLU A 9 -13.75 10.55 26.97
CA GLU A 9 -14.33 9.22 26.76
C GLU A 9 -14.81 9.11 25.31
N ASP A 10 -14.12 8.29 24.52
CA ASP A 10 -14.65 7.81 23.25
C ASP A 10 -15.96 7.06 23.54
N ASP A 11 -17.05 7.50 22.92
CA ASP A 11 -18.35 6.81 22.86
C ASP A 11 -18.21 5.54 22.00
N ASP A 12 -17.39 4.60 22.49
CA ASP A 12 -16.97 3.36 21.80
C ASP A 12 -17.94 2.19 22.05
N THR A 13 -19.12 2.45 22.64
CA THR A 13 -20.06 1.39 23.07
C THR A 13 -21.19 1.10 22.09
N LYS A 14 -21.13 1.62 20.86
CA LYS A 14 -22.12 1.27 19.83
C LYS A 14 -21.63 0.07 19.04
N TYR A 15 -22.23 -1.09 19.28
CA TYR A 15 -21.97 -2.32 18.52
C TYR A 15 -22.27 -2.09 17.03
N PHE A 16 -21.25 -2.08 16.20
CA PHE A 16 -21.38 -1.95 14.74
C PHE A 16 -21.03 -3.28 14.06
N PRO A 17 -21.84 -3.77 13.11
CA PRO A 17 -21.45 -4.90 12.27
C PRO A 17 -20.38 -4.45 11.26
N GLY A 18 -19.27 -5.18 11.20
CA GLY A 18 -18.26 -5.05 10.14
C GLY A 18 -16.93 -4.43 10.55
N TYR A 19 -16.02 -4.32 9.57
CA TYR A 19 -14.75 -3.62 9.73
C TYR A 19 -14.94 -2.12 9.51
N ARG A 20 -14.43 -1.28 10.42
CA ARG A 20 -14.28 0.16 10.17
C ARG A 20 -12.85 0.58 10.44
N ALA A 21 -12.26 1.29 9.49
CA ALA A 21 -11.02 2.00 9.72
C ALA A 21 -11.21 3.01 10.86
N ARG A 22 -10.26 3.07 11.81
CA ARG A 22 -10.30 4.03 12.92
C ARG A 22 -10.23 5.46 12.38
N VAL A 23 -11.13 6.32 12.83
CA VAL A 23 -11.16 7.72 12.40
C VAL A 23 -10.02 8.48 13.08
N LYS A 24 -9.25 9.26 12.32
CA LYS A 24 -8.22 10.14 12.88
C LYS A 24 -8.86 11.32 13.61
N LEU A 25 -8.30 11.68 14.78
CA LEU A 25 -8.79 12.77 15.63
C LEU A 25 -8.68 14.16 14.94
N SER A 26 -7.59 14.41 14.22
CA SER A 26 -7.35 15.70 13.56
C SER A 26 -8.19 15.88 12.29
N ALA A 27 -9.00 16.94 12.25
CA ALA A 27 -9.79 17.30 11.07
C ALA A 27 -8.93 17.59 9.83
N LEU A 28 -7.72 18.16 10.03
CA LEU A 28 -6.77 18.41 8.95
C LEU A 28 -6.23 17.11 8.34
N ASP A 29 -5.92 16.12 9.19
CA ASP A 29 -5.49 14.82 8.70
C ASP A 29 -6.59 14.09 7.92
N ARG A 30 -7.86 14.25 8.33
CA ARG A 30 -9.02 13.73 7.60
C ARG A 30 -9.21 14.42 6.25
N GLY A 31 -9.11 15.75 6.21
CA GLY A 31 -9.18 16.51 4.97
C GLY A 31 -8.09 16.12 3.98
N LEU A 32 -6.87 15.90 4.49
CA LEU A 32 -5.76 15.43 3.69
C LEU A 32 -5.96 13.99 3.19
N ASP A 33 -6.42 13.07 4.05
CA ASP A 33 -6.73 11.70 3.62
C ASP A 33 -7.82 11.70 2.55
N TRP A 34 -8.82 12.58 2.64
CA TRP A 34 -9.82 12.76 1.61
C TRP A 34 -9.21 13.22 0.28
N LEU A 35 -8.32 14.21 0.31
CA LEU A 35 -7.65 14.71 -0.89
C LEU A 35 -6.80 13.62 -1.56
N VAL A 36 -6.13 12.79 -0.76
CA VAL A 36 -5.33 11.67 -1.21
C VAL A 36 -6.18 10.55 -1.83
N ARG A 37 -7.37 10.28 -1.28
CA ARG A 37 -8.33 9.35 -1.91
C ARG A 37 -8.91 9.94 -3.20
N ALA A 38 -9.20 11.23 -3.21
CA ALA A 38 -9.70 11.94 -4.39
C ALA A 38 -8.67 11.92 -5.54
N SER A 39 -7.38 12.08 -5.24
CA SER A 39 -6.31 12.03 -6.24
C SER A 39 -6.12 10.64 -6.86
N GLY A 40 -6.40 9.57 -6.10
CA GLY A 40 -6.46 8.18 -6.58
C GLY A 40 -7.79 7.77 -7.24
N SER A 41 -8.75 8.68 -7.38
CA SER A 41 -10.07 8.32 -7.94
C SER A 41 -10.06 8.10 -9.46
N ALA A 42 -11.04 7.33 -9.94
CA ALA A 42 -11.25 7.14 -11.39
C ALA A 42 -11.47 8.46 -12.14
N VAL A 43 -12.22 9.39 -11.55
CA VAL A 43 -12.49 10.70 -12.14
C VAL A 43 -11.19 11.48 -12.32
N MET A 44 -10.35 11.54 -11.29
CA MET A 44 -9.06 12.22 -11.36
C MET A 44 -8.14 11.58 -12.39
N PHE A 45 -8.07 10.24 -12.42
CA PHE A 45 -7.27 9.53 -13.41
C PHE A 45 -7.67 9.90 -14.85
N PHE A 46 -8.97 9.83 -15.19
CA PHE A 46 -9.43 10.20 -16.53
C PHE A 46 -9.19 11.68 -16.85
N PHE A 47 -9.37 12.57 -15.87
CA PHE A 47 -9.07 13.99 -16.03
C PHE A 47 -7.58 14.21 -16.38
N ILE A 48 -6.66 13.55 -15.68
CA ILE A 48 -5.22 13.62 -15.96
C ILE A 48 -4.92 13.04 -17.35
N GLN A 49 -5.54 11.93 -17.73
CA GLN A 49 -5.36 11.36 -19.08
C GLN A 49 -5.87 12.30 -20.18
N ILE A 50 -6.98 13.01 -19.96
CA ILE A 50 -7.49 14.02 -20.91
C ILE A 50 -6.49 15.16 -21.07
N ILE A 51 -5.90 15.65 -19.97
CA ILE A 51 -4.86 16.68 -20.00
C ILE A 51 -3.64 16.19 -20.79
N LEU A 52 -3.17 14.97 -20.53
CA LEU A 52 -2.04 14.38 -21.25
C LEU A 52 -2.33 14.22 -22.74
N LEU A 53 -3.51 13.74 -23.11
CA LEU A 53 -3.90 13.61 -24.51
C LEU A 53 -4.01 14.98 -25.18
N ALA A 54 -4.62 15.96 -24.51
CA ALA A 54 -4.71 17.33 -25.00
C ALA A 54 -3.32 17.91 -25.25
N TRP A 55 -2.38 17.68 -24.34
CA TRP A 55 -0.98 18.05 -24.52
C TRP A 55 -0.38 17.33 -25.74
N VAL A 56 -0.49 16.01 -25.87
CA VAL A 56 0.06 15.27 -27.03
C VAL A 56 -0.49 15.81 -28.37
N PHE A 57 -1.81 16.05 -28.47
CA PHE A 57 -2.43 16.53 -29.71
C PHE A 57 -2.08 17.98 -30.02
N LEU A 58 -2.02 18.85 -29.02
CA LEU A 58 -1.56 20.23 -29.19
C LEU A 58 -0.05 20.29 -29.51
N GLY A 59 0.73 19.31 -29.08
CA GLY A 59 2.16 19.21 -29.36
C GLY A 59 2.49 18.96 -30.83
N ILE A 60 1.56 18.45 -31.65
CA ILE A 60 1.80 18.20 -33.08
C ILE A 60 2.24 19.49 -33.81
N PRO A 61 1.47 20.60 -33.78
CA PRO A 61 1.90 21.86 -34.37
C PRO A 61 3.03 22.58 -33.61
N TYR A 62 3.14 22.40 -32.29
CA TYR A 62 4.06 23.16 -31.43
C TYR A 62 5.35 22.42 -31.06
N SER A 63 5.57 21.21 -31.59
CA SER A 63 6.71 20.34 -31.27
C SER A 63 8.09 20.98 -31.46
N LYS A 64 8.20 21.98 -32.34
CA LYS A 64 9.47 22.69 -32.60
C LYS A 64 9.78 23.79 -31.61
N LEU A 65 8.82 24.16 -30.74
CA LEU A 65 9.00 25.22 -29.76
C LEU A 65 9.56 24.64 -28.46
N GLU A 66 10.73 25.11 -28.02
CA GLU A 66 11.35 24.67 -26.76
C GLU A 66 10.41 24.85 -25.57
N ILE A 67 9.63 25.94 -25.56
CA ILE A 67 8.67 26.23 -24.49
C ILE A 67 7.60 25.15 -24.35
N TRP A 68 7.25 24.46 -25.44
CA TRP A 68 6.28 23.37 -25.39
C TRP A 68 6.79 22.19 -24.55
N ALA A 69 8.06 21.83 -24.73
CA ALA A 69 8.73 20.78 -23.98
C ALA A 69 8.98 21.19 -22.51
N ILE A 70 9.39 22.45 -22.28
CA ILE A 70 9.65 23.00 -20.94
C ILE A 70 8.37 22.99 -20.09
N VAL A 71 7.25 23.51 -20.62
CA VAL A 71 5.97 23.56 -19.89
C VAL A 71 5.50 22.18 -19.44
N MET A 72 5.71 21.15 -20.26
CA MET A 72 5.39 19.77 -19.87
C MET A 72 6.29 19.27 -18.74
N GLY A 73 7.59 19.56 -18.83
CA GLY A 73 8.58 19.26 -17.80
C GLY A 73 8.19 19.84 -16.45
N ASP A 74 7.90 21.13 -16.42
CA ASP A 74 7.60 21.84 -15.18
C ASP A 74 6.25 21.45 -14.60
N GLY A 75 5.23 21.28 -15.46
CA GLY A 75 3.93 20.78 -15.05
C GLY A 75 4.03 19.39 -14.42
N GLN A 76 4.83 18.50 -15.01
CA GLN A 76 5.09 17.18 -14.44
C GLN A 76 5.90 17.26 -13.15
N ALA A 77 6.93 18.10 -13.07
CA ALA A 77 7.73 18.26 -11.85
C ALA A 77 6.86 18.64 -10.65
N ILE A 78 5.97 19.62 -10.82
CA ILE A 78 5.00 20.02 -9.80
C ILE A 78 4.08 18.84 -9.44
N PHE A 79 3.56 18.17 -10.46
CA PHE A 79 2.67 17.04 -10.31
C PHE A 79 3.30 15.89 -9.52
N SER A 80 4.51 15.46 -9.88
CA SER A 80 5.24 14.37 -9.25
C SER A 80 5.50 14.65 -7.77
N TYR A 81 5.93 15.87 -7.43
CA TYR A 81 6.19 16.22 -6.04
C TYR A 81 4.94 16.08 -5.14
N VAL A 82 3.78 16.51 -5.65
CA VAL A 82 2.49 16.34 -4.95
C VAL A 82 2.12 14.86 -4.87
N PHE A 83 2.26 14.12 -5.96
CA PHE A 83 1.87 12.71 -6.02
C PHE A 83 2.80 11.79 -5.22
N ASP A 84 4.09 12.08 -5.08
CA ASP A 84 5.00 11.36 -4.20
C ASP A 84 4.56 11.44 -2.75
N SER A 85 4.21 12.65 -2.30
CA SER A 85 3.68 12.89 -0.95
C SER A 85 2.37 12.10 -0.74
N PHE A 86 1.48 12.12 -1.73
CA PHE A 86 0.22 11.38 -1.68
C PHE A 86 0.43 9.87 -1.68
N LEU A 87 1.31 9.34 -2.53
CA LEU A 87 1.60 7.91 -2.61
C LEU A 87 2.28 7.40 -1.35
N MET A 88 3.19 8.18 -0.75
CA MET A 88 3.80 7.84 0.53
C MET A 88 2.72 7.77 1.62
N ARG A 89 1.83 8.75 1.67
CA ARG A 89 0.72 8.78 2.64
C ARG A 89 -0.26 7.61 2.44
N GLN A 90 -0.67 7.31 1.21
CA GLN A 90 -1.49 6.14 0.88
C GLN A 90 -0.84 4.85 1.40
N GLN A 91 0.47 4.69 1.17
CA GLN A 91 1.20 3.49 1.56
C GLN A 91 1.28 3.33 3.09
N LEU A 92 1.56 4.41 3.82
CA LEU A 92 1.62 4.40 5.27
C LEU A 92 0.25 4.15 5.92
N ASN A 93 -0.81 4.80 5.41
CA ASN A 93 -2.18 4.60 5.89
C ASN A 93 -2.64 3.16 5.64
N ASN A 94 -2.51 2.66 4.40
CA ASN A 94 -2.95 1.31 4.04
C ASN A 94 -2.24 0.22 4.86
N HIS A 95 -0.96 0.42 5.18
CA HIS A 95 -0.22 -0.49 6.04
C HIS A 95 -0.72 -0.46 7.49
N ARG A 96 -0.93 0.75 8.04
CA ARG A 96 -1.43 0.92 9.41
C ARG A 96 -2.80 0.27 9.57
N ASP A 97 -3.72 0.55 8.65
CA ASP A 97 -5.10 0.05 8.72
C ASP A 97 -5.13 -1.48 8.61
N PHE A 98 -4.31 -2.04 7.73
CA PHE A 98 -4.16 -3.49 7.59
C PHE A 98 -3.57 -4.16 8.84
N LEU A 99 -2.51 -3.59 9.44
CA LEU A 99 -1.95 -4.12 10.69
C LEU A 99 -2.94 -4.09 11.86
N ILE A 100 -3.72 -3.02 11.98
CA ILE A 100 -4.78 -2.92 13.00
C ILE A 100 -5.79 -4.05 12.78
N ALA A 101 -6.26 -4.25 11.54
CA ALA A 101 -7.19 -5.30 11.21
C ALA A 101 -6.64 -6.70 11.57
N VAL A 102 -5.38 -6.99 11.22
CA VAL A 102 -4.72 -8.26 11.57
C VAL A 102 -4.58 -8.43 13.09
N GLY A 103 -4.25 -7.37 13.82
CA GLY A 103 -4.18 -7.39 15.29
C GLY A 103 -5.54 -7.72 15.93
N GLU A 104 -6.62 -7.12 15.43
CA GLU A 104 -7.99 -7.40 15.88
C GLU A 104 -8.41 -8.84 15.57
N LEU A 105 -8.08 -9.36 14.37
CA LEU A 105 -8.32 -10.76 14.01
C LEU A 105 -7.56 -11.73 14.93
N SER A 106 -6.32 -11.40 15.32
CA SER A 106 -5.52 -12.22 16.25
C SER A 106 -6.07 -12.18 17.69
N SER A 107 -6.54 -11.02 18.12
CA SER A 107 -7.19 -10.82 19.42
C SER A 107 -8.43 -11.71 19.52
N ARG A 108 -9.31 -11.64 18.53
CA ARG A 108 -10.55 -12.42 18.47
C ARG A 108 -10.28 -13.93 18.36
N ASN A 109 -9.29 -14.34 17.59
CA ASN A 109 -8.88 -15.75 17.53
C ASN A 109 -8.52 -16.31 18.91
N THR A 110 -7.84 -15.52 19.74
CA THR A 110 -7.48 -15.94 21.10
C THR A 110 -8.72 -16.20 21.95
N SER A 111 -9.74 -15.34 21.86
CA SER A 111 -11.03 -15.55 22.52
C SER A 111 -11.80 -16.75 21.97
N GLN A 112 -11.83 -16.90 20.65
CA GLN A 112 -12.50 -18.03 19.98
C GLN A 112 -11.88 -19.36 20.37
N MET A 113 -10.55 -19.44 20.44
CA MET A 113 -9.83 -20.63 20.88
C MET A 113 -10.22 -21.00 22.32
N ARG A 114 -10.21 -20.03 23.25
CA ARG A 114 -10.63 -20.24 24.64
C ARG A 114 -12.09 -20.73 24.75
N MET A 115 -13.00 -20.14 23.97
CA MET A 115 -14.42 -20.56 23.95
C MET A 115 -14.60 -21.97 23.36
N LEU A 116 -13.89 -22.30 22.29
CA LEU A 116 -13.92 -23.64 21.70
C LEU A 116 -13.31 -24.69 22.61
N GLU A 117 -12.24 -24.38 23.35
CA GLU A 117 -11.70 -25.27 24.37
C GLU A 117 -12.74 -25.58 25.45
N ALA A 118 -13.51 -24.57 25.89
CA ALA A 118 -14.59 -24.77 26.85
C ALA A 118 -15.69 -25.69 26.29
N LEU A 119 -16.08 -25.51 25.02
CA LEU A 119 -17.07 -26.37 24.35
C LEU A 119 -16.55 -27.79 24.12
N SER A 120 -15.27 -27.95 23.79
CA SER A 120 -14.65 -29.26 23.52
C SER A 120 -14.72 -30.23 24.71
N LYS A 121 -14.78 -29.68 25.93
CA LYS A 121 -14.92 -30.46 27.17
C LYS A 121 -16.33 -31.02 27.34
N GLN A 122 -17.31 -30.47 26.62
CA GLN A 122 -18.73 -30.80 26.77
C GLN A 122 -19.30 -31.52 25.54
N ILE A 123 -18.74 -31.27 24.36
CA ILE A 123 -19.26 -31.73 23.07
C ILE A 123 -18.14 -32.43 22.30
N ASP A 124 -18.42 -33.63 21.81
CA ASP A 124 -17.52 -34.33 20.89
C ASP A 124 -17.78 -33.85 19.46
N PHE A 125 -16.90 -32.98 18.95
CA PHE A 125 -17.05 -32.36 17.63
C PHE A 125 -17.16 -33.37 16.48
N SER A 126 -16.64 -34.60 16.62
CA SER A 126 -16.74 -35.61 15.56
C SER A 126 -18.12 -36.21 15.37
N LYS A 127 -19.06 -35.96 16.29
CA LYS A 127 -20.44 -36.47 16.19
C LYS A 127 -21.41 -35.46 15.59
N ILE A 128 -20.94 -34.26 15.27
CA ILE A 128 -21.76 -33.22 14.66
C ILE A 128 -21.91 -33.57 13.19
N THR A 129 -23.13 -33.96 12.81
CA THR A 129 -23.49 -34.05 11.40
C THR A 129 -23.56 -32.62 10.88
N LEU A 130 -22.54 -32.23 10.12
CA LEU A 130 -22.63 -30.99 9.35
C LEU A 130 -23.86 -31.11 8.45
N PRO A 131 -24.69 -30.06 8.33
CA PRO A 131 -25.66 -30.02 7.24
C PRO A 131 -24.90 -30.38 5.96
N ASP A 132 -25.49 -31.25 5.13
CA ASP A 132 -24.96 -31.55 3.80
C ASP A 132 -25.12 -30.28 2.97
N SER A 133 -24.25 -29.31 3.24
CA SER A 133 -24.21 -28.03 2.61
C SER A 133 -23.49 -28.28 1.29
N GLY A 134 -24.23 -28.87 0.35
CA GLY A 134 -23.77 -29.11 -1.01
C GLY A 134 -23.10 -27.84 -1.51
N GLU A 135 -21.80 -27.96 -1.81
CA GLU A 135 -20.94 -26.86 -2.26
C GLU A 135 -21.35 -25.52 -1.66
N GLU A 136 -21.43 -25.44 -0.32
CA GLU A 136 -21.92 -24.26 0.39
C GLU A 136 -21.20 -23.05 -0.19
N THR A 137 -21.95 -22.27 -0.97
CA THR A 137 -21.47 -21.15 -1.76
C THR A 137 -20.61 -20.30 -0.84
N LEU A 138 -19.28 -20.46 -0.94
CA LEU A 138 -18.32 -19.49 -0.45
C LEU A 138 -18.89 -18.19 -0.98
N VAL A 139 -19.45 -17.35 -0.11
CA VAL A 139 -19.89 -16.04 -0.55
C VAL A 139 -18.65 -15.46 -1.19
N ASP A 140 -18.69 -15.35 -2.51
CA ASP A 140 -17.54 -14.92 -3.27
C ASP A 140 -17.16 -13.58 -2.65
N LEU A 141 -15.90 -13.45 -2.23
CA LEU A 141 -15.36 -12.14 -1.91
C LEU A 141 -15.81 -11.17 -3.00
N PRO A 142 -16.14 -9.91 -2.64
CA PRO A 142 -16.73 -8.95 -3.55
C PRO A 142 -16.12 -9.06 -4.95
N LYS A 143 -16.95 -9.19 -5.99
CA LYS A 143 -16.44 -9.31 -7.36
C LYS A 143 -15.86 -7.98 -7.80
N GLU A 144 -14.69 -8.00 -8.44
CA GLU A 144 -14.13 -6.77 -9.02
C GLU A 144 -15.09 -6.18 -10.07
N THR A 145 -15.19 -4.86 -10.11
CA THR A 145 -15.93 -4.16 -11.16
C THR A 145 -15.26 -4.38 -12.52
N ARG A 146 -15.98 -4.17 -13.64
CA ARG A 146 -15.38 -4.30 -14.99
C ARG A 146 -14.19 -3.36 -15.19
N PHE A 147 -14.30 -2.13 -14.69
CA PHE A 147 -13.21 -1.17 -14.62
C PHE A 147 -12.06 -1.66 -13.72
N GLY A 148 -12.42 -2.26 -12.57
CA GLY A 148 -11.56 -3.10 -11.73
C GLY A 148 -10.69 -4.06 -12.54
N ARG A 149 -11.34 -4.93 -13.28
CA ARG A 149 -10.64 -5.93 -14.07
C ARG A 149 -9.74 -5.30 -15.14
N ALA A 150 -10.20 -4.23 -15.80
CA ALA A 150 -9.43 -3.54 -16.83
C ALA A 150 -8.11 -2.96 -16.28
N MET A 151 -8.13 -2.17 -15.20
CA MET A 151 -6.85 -1.63 -14.69
C MET A 151 -5.97 -2.70 -14.04
N THR A 152 -6.54 -3.80 -13.53
CA THR A 152 -5.72 -4.93 -13.04
C THR A 152 -4.95 -5.55 -14.21
N ILE A 153 -5.58 -5.73 -15.37
CA ILE A 153 -4.90 -6.20 -16.57
C ILE A 153 -3.81 -5.21 -16.99
N ILE A 154 -4.12 -3.91 -17.03
CA ILE A 154 -3.14 -2.88 -17.38
C ILE A 154 -1.99 -2.87 -16.37
N SER A 155 -2.25 -3.03 -15.07
CA SER A 155 -1.19 -3.00 -14.05
C SER A 155 -0.29 -4.22 -14.16
N ILE A 156 -0.84 -5.39 -14.52
CA ILE A 156 -0.06 -6.59 -14.82
C ILE A 156 0.84 -6.36 -16.03
N VAL A 157 0.35 -5.69 -17.08
CA VAL A 157 1.14 -5.37 -18.27
C VAL A 157 2.24 -4.35 -17.94
N VAL A 158 1.89 -3.22 -17.33
CA VAL A 158 2.85 -2.15 -17.00
C VAL A 158 3.89 -2.62 -15.99
N GLY A 159 3.49 -3.41 -15.00
CA GLY A 159 4.39 -4.02 -14.01
C GLY A 159 5.05 -5.32 -14.46
N HIS A 160 4.97 -5.68 -15.75
CA HIS A 160 5.63 -6.88 -16.25
C HIS A 160 7.13 -6.63 -16.47
N LEU A 161 7.97 -7.65 -16.25
CA LEU A 161 9.42 -7.57 -16.51
C LEU A 161 9.73 -7.18 -17.96
N GLY A 162 8.91 -7.65 -18.91
CA GLY A 162 9.04 -7.26 -20.32
C GLY A 162 8.85 -5.76 -20.56
N SER A 163 7.95 -5.11 -19.83
CA SER A 163 7.72 -3.66 -19.91
C SER A 163 8.90 -2.88 -19.34
N LEU A 164 9.53 -3.40 -18.28
CA LEU A 164 10.76 -2.86 -17.71
C LEU A 164 11.94 -2.95 -18.69
N ILE A 165 12.09 -4.10 -19.37
CA ILE A 165 13.12 -4.29 -20.41
C ILE A 165 12.86 -3.35 -21.59
N PHE A 166 11.60 -3.22 -22.02
CA PHE A 166 11.20 -2.32 -23.10
C PHE A 166 11.49 -0.85 -22.76
N TYR A 167 11.22 -0.43 -21.51
CA TYR A 167 11.57 0.89 -21.02
C TYR A 167 13.07 1.17 -21.17
N TRP A 168 13.93 0.30 -20.64
CA TRP A 168 15.39 0.47 -20.76
C TRP A 168 15.89 0.38 -22.20
N ALA A 169 15.33 -0.50 -23.02
CA ALA A 169 15.65 -0.58 -24.44
C ALA A 169 15.35 0.75 -25.16
N THR A 170 14.24 1.40 -24.82
CA THR A 170 13.86 2.70 -25.38
C THR A 170 14.83 3.81 -24.95
N ILE A 171 15.23 3.83 -23.67
CA ILE A 171 16.24 4.79 -23.17
C ILE A 171 17.59 4.59 -23.86
N VAL A 172 18.09 3.34 -23.95
CA VAL A 172 19.36 3.03 -24.62
C VAL A 172 19.32 3.39 -26.10
N LEU A 173 18.22 3.10 -26.78
CA LEU A 173 18.01 3.48 -28.17
C LEU A 173 18.04 5.00 -28.34
N TRP A 174 17.38 5.75 -27.45
CA TRP A 174 17.40 7.21 -27.50
C TRP A 174 18.82 7.77 -27.30
N LEU A 175 19.55 7.27 -26.29
CA LEU A 175 20.93 7.66 -26.02
C LEU A 175 21.86 7.36 -27.22
N SER A 176 21.59 6.31 -27.99
CA SER A 176 22.38 5.96 -29.18
C SER A 176 22.29 7.01 -30.30
N PHE A 177 21.21 7.79 -30.35
CA PHE A 177 21.04 8.91 -31.29
C PHE A 177 21.69 10.22 -30.80
N GLY A 178 22.15 10.30 -29.55
CA GLY A 178 22.80 11.50 -29.01
C GLY A 178 23.96 12.03 -29.87
N PRO A 179 24.91 11.19 -30.32
CA PRO A 179 26.03 11.64 -31.16
C PRO A 179 25.60 12.23 -32.50
N SER A 180 24.58 11.66 -33.17
CA SER A 180 24.11 12.19 -34.47
C SER A 180 23.38 13.52 -34.32
N GLN A 181 22.82 13.78 -33.14
CA GLN A 181 22.18 15.05 -32.77
C GLN A 181 23.11 15.99 -32.00
N GLN A 182 24.42 15.69 -31.95
CA GLN A 182 25.45 16.47 -31.24
C GLN A 182 25.13 16.76 -29.77
N TRP A 183 24.33 15.90 -29.12
CA TRP A 183 23.86 16.12 -27.75
C TRP A 183 23.15 17.46 -27.54
N SER A 184 22.47 17.96 -28.58
CA SER A 184 21.80 19.26 -28.57
C SER A 184 20.76 19.41 -27.46
N ASN A 185 20.50 20.66 -27.04
CA ASN A 185 19.50 20.95 -26.02
C ASN A 185 18.11 20.47 -26.42
N MET A 186 17.74 20.61 -27.70
CA MET A 186 16.44 20.13 -28.20
C MET A 186 16.33 18.60 -28.07
N TRP A 187 17.38 17.85 -28.42
CA TRP A 187 17.39 16.38 -28.24
C TRP A 187 17.22 15.98 -26.75
N GLN A 188 17.78 16.75 -25.82
CA GLN A 188 17.59 16.55 -24.39
C GLN A 188 16.16 16.91 -23.94
N LEU A 189 15.62 18.02 -24.42
CA LEU A 189 14.27 18.50 -24.10
C LEU A 189 13.18 17.57 -24.63
N ASP A 190 13.36 16.96 -25.80
CA ASP A 190 12.44 15.96 -26.35
C ASP A 190 12.35 14.73 -25.43
N LEU A 191 13.50 14.23 -24.96
CA LEU A 191 13.53 13.13 -24.00
C LEU A 191 12.88 13.53 -22.67
N ASN A 192 13.22 14.71 -22.16
CA ASN A 192 12.65 15.25 -20.93
C ASN A 192 11.12 15.29 -21.03
N SER A 193 10.59 15.86 -22.11
CA SER A 193 9.15 15.98 -22.34
C SER A 193 8.45 14.62 -22.43
N ALA A 194 9.04 13.66 -23.15
CA ALA A 194 8.52 12.30 -23.26
C ALA A 194 8.50 11.57 -21.91
N LEU A 195 9.58 11.68 -21.13
CA LEU A 195 9.67 11.13 -19.77
C LEU A 195 8.69 11.81 -18.82
N SER A 196 8.47 13.12 -18.93
CA SER A 196 7.48 13.84 -18.14
C SER A 196 6.07 13.32 -18.42
N ALA A 197 5.69 13.14 -19.69
CA ALA A 197 4.40 12.53 -20.01
C ALA A 197 4.26 11.11 -19.44
N TRP A 198 5.33 10.31 -19.54
CA TRP A 198 5.38 8.97 -18.95
C TRP A 198 5.24 8.99 -17.41
N MET A 199 5.87 9.95 -16.74
CA MET A 199 5.81 10.13 -15.30
C MET A 199 4.41 10.50 -14.82
N VAL A 200 3.78 11.50 -15.42
CA VAL A 200 2.39 11.88 -15.08
C VAL A 200 1.45 10.69 -15.29
N PHE A 201 1.63 9.93 -16.36
CA PHE A 201 0.87 8.69 -16.58
C PHE A 201 1.12 7.67 -15.47
N THR A 202 2.36 7.31 -15.18
CA THR A 202 2.69 6.25 -14.21
C THR A 202 2.30 6.61 -12.78
N PHE A 203 2.46 7.86 -12.36
CA PHE A 203 2.01 8.36 -11.06
C PHE A 203 0.49 8.29 -10.91
N SER A 204 -0.25 8.87 -11.86
CA SER A 204 -1.72 8.84 -11.83
C SER A 204 -2.24 7.41 -11.91
N PHE A 205 -1.59 6.55 -12.70
CA PHE A 205 -1.91 5.13 -12.82
C PHE A 205 -1.62 4.34 -11.54
N LEU A 206 -0.48 4.56 -10.88
CA LEU A 206 -0.16 3.90 -9.62
C LEU A 206 -1.13 4.34 -8.50
N ALA A 207 -1.47 5.64 -8.44
CA ALA A 207 -2.42 6.17 -7.46
C ALA A 207 -3.79 5.51 -7.57
N ILE A 208 -4.34 5.39 -8.79
CA ILE A 208 -5.64 4.73 -8.99
C ILE A 208 -5.60 3.22 -8.73
N VAL A 209 -4.52 2.54 -9.12
CA VAL A 209 -4.38 1.11 -8.83
C VAL A 209 -4.34 0.88 -7.33
N ARG A 210 -3.56 1.67 -6.58
CA ARG A 210 -3.44 1.57 -5.12
C ARG A 210 -4.75 1.87 -4.40
N GLU A 211 -5.41 2.97 -4.73
CA GLU A 211 -6.67 3.37 -4.09
C GLU A 211 -7.74 2.28 -4.27
N ARG A 212 -7.87 1.78 -5.49
CA ARG A 212 -8.86 0.75 -5.80
C ARG A 212 -8.54 -0.59 -5.13
N HIS A 213 -7.27 -0.98 -5.06
CA HIS A 213 -6.86 -2.19 -4.34
C HIS A 213 -7.07 -2.04 -2.83
N ALA A 214 -6.92 -0.82 -2.28
CA ALA A 214 -7.28 -0.51 -0.90
C ALA A 214 -8.79 -0.64 -0.67
N GLU A 215 -9.63 -0.03 -1.52
CA GLU A 215 -11.10 -0.14 -1.43
C GLU A 215 -11.56 -1.60 -1.54
N TYR A 216 -10.94 -2.38 -2.42
CA TYR A 216 -11.20 -3.81 -2.54
C TYR A 216 -10.83 -4.58 -1.26
N SER A 217 -9.65 -4.29 -0.72
CA SER A 217 -9.15 -4.92 0.52
C SER A 217 -10.05 -4.59 1.71
N GLU A 218 -10.56 -3.36 1.81
CA GLU A 218 -11.50 -2.94 2.85
C GLU A 218 -12.81 -3.73 2.77
N LYS A 219 -13.39 -3.90 1.58
CA LYS A 219 -14.60 -4.73 1.42
C LYS A 219 -14.36 -6.21 1.75
N CYS A 220 -13.17 -6.72 1.45
CA CYS A 220 -12.79 -8.09 1.82
C CYS A 220 -12.61 -8.23 3.34
N LEU A 221 -11.96 -7.25 3.99
CA LEU A 221 -11.85 -7.20 5.45
C LEU A 221 -13.23 -7.12 6.09
N ASP A 222 -14.12 -6.27 5.60
CA ASP A 222 -15.48 -6.18 6.12
C ASP A 222 -16.22 -7.53 6.05
N ALA A 223 -16.12 -8.25 4.93
CA ALA A 223 -16.68 -9.59 4.82
C ALA A 223 -16.07 -10.59 5.82
N VAL A 224 -14.75 -10.54 6.03
CA VAL A 224 -14.05 -11.38 7.03
C VAL A 224 -14.54 -11.05 8.45
N PHE A 225 -14.59 -9.77 8.81
CA PHE A 225 -15.01 -9.31 10.13
C PHE A 225 -16.48 -9.62 10.40
N ASN A 226 -17.36 -9.52 9.41
CA ASN A 226 -18.77 -9.89 9.58
C ASN A 226 -18.95 -11.36 9.95
N VAL A 227 -18.22 -12.27 9.27
CA VAL A 227 -18.22 -13.69 9.62
C VAL A 227 -17.60 -13.92 11.00
N ASP A 228 -16.53 -13.20 11.31
CA ASP A 228 -15.83 -13.34 12.57
C ASP A 228 -16.63 -12.88 13.79
N ILE A 229 -17.33 -11.75 13.65
CA ILE A 229 -18.26 -11.23 14.67
C ILE A 229 -19.42 -12.20 14.87
N ALA A 230 -19.99 -12.73 13.78
CA ALA A 230 -21.07 -13.71 13.88
C ALA A 230 -20.62 -14.98 14.60
N LEU A 231 -19.41 -15.46 14.28
CA LEU A 231 -18.78 -16.59 14.95
C LEU A 231 -18.54 -16.33 16.44
N GLU A 232 -17.93 -15.21 16.78
CA GLU A 232 -17.67 -14.82 18.18
C GLU A 232 -18.98 -14.72 18.97
N SER A 233 -19.98 -14.03 18.42
CA SER A 233 -21.31 -13.89 19.03
C SER A 233 -21.97 -15.24 19.30
N ARG A 234 -21.88 -16.17 18.34
CA ARG A 234 -22.44 -17.52 18.50
C ARG A 234 -21.70 -18.34 19.54
N LEU A 235 -20.36 -18.25 19.56
CA LEU A 235 -19.55 -18.92 20.57
C LEU A 235 -19.85 -18.39 21.96
N ARG A 236 -19.90 -17.06 22.16
CA ARG A 236 -20.27 -16.43 23.44
C ARG A 236 -21.65 -16.87 23.92
N ALA A 237 -22.63 -16.96 23.01
CA ALA A 237 -23.97 -17.43 23.34
C ALA A 237 -23.99 -18.90 23.81
N LEU A 238 -23.12 -19.76 23.24
CA LEU A 238 -23.01 -21.16 23.65
C LEU A 238 -22.20 -21.32 24.95
N THR A 239 -21.12 -20.57 25.13
CA THR A 239 -20.22 -20.72 26.28
C THR A 239 -20.58 -19.82 27.46
N GLY A 240 -21.55 -18.91 27.31
CA GLY A 240 -21.84 -17.88 28.30
C GLY A 240 -20.68 -16.92 28.56
N ASP A 241 -19.71 -16.83 27.63
CA ASP A 241 -18.49 -16.07 27.84
C ASP A 241 -18.72 -14.55 27.75
N GLN A 242 -18.38 -13.85 28.84
CA GLN A 242 -18.51 -12.39 28.96
C GLN A 242 -17.16 -11.67 29.03
N GLN A 243 -16.04 -12.39 28.87
CA GLN A 243 -14.72 -11.77 28.94
C GLN A 243 -14.45 -10.97 27.67
N ASP A 244 -13.83 -9.80 27.82
CA ASP A 244 -13.42 -8.98 26.68
C ASP A 244 -12.29 -9.63 25.89
N ASN A 245 -12.18 -9.25 24.62
CA ASN A 245 -11.11 -9.73 23.76
C ASN A 245 -9.75 -9.18 24.26
N PRO A 246 -8.69 -9.99 24.32
CA PRO A 246 -7.41 -9.57 24.87
C PRO A 246 -6.75 -8.51 23.97
N GLU A 247 -6.11 -7.52 24.57
CA GLU A 247 -5.35 -6.52 23.81
C GLU A 247 -4.13 -7.17 23.13
N VAL A 248 -3.96 -6.90 21.84
CA VAL A 248 -2.81 -7.37 21.05
C VAL A 248 -1.90 -6.19 20.75
N ILE A 249 -0.71 -6.21 21.36
CA ILE A 249 0.33 -5.20 21.13
C ILE A 249 1.27 -5.72 20.04
N ILE A 250 1.30 -5.01 18.89
CA ILE A 250 2.25 -5.29 17.80
C ILE A 250 3.51 -4.44 18.04
N PRO A 251 4.66 -5.04 18.42
CA PRO A 251 5.86 -4.28 18.73
C PRO A 251 6.42 -3.56 17.49
N SER A 252 7.08 -2.44 17.72
CA SER A 252 7.84 -1.77 16.66
C SER A 252 9.13 -2.53 16.36
N PRO A 253 9.48 -2.75 15.07
CA PRO A 253 10.67 -3.50 14.71
C PRO A 253 11.95 -2.76 15.12
N ARG A 254 13.00 -3.52 15.46
CA ARG A 254 14.35 -2.98 15.63
C ARG A 254 14.92 -2.65 14.25
N VAL A 255 15.35 -1.40 14.06
CA VAL A 255 15.86 -0.90 12.78
C VAL A 255 17.26 -0.32 12.99
N ASN A 256 18.11 -0.44 11.97
CA ASN A 256 19.43 0.19 11.98
C ASN A 256 19.30 1.72 11.78
N ILE A 257 20.43 2.43 11.87
CA ILE A 257 20.46 3.90 11.80
C ILE A 257 20.03 4.40 10.42
N VAL A 258 20.50 3.76 9.34
CA VAL A 258 20.16 4.14 7.96
C VAL A 258 18.65 4.02 7.74
N GLN A 259 18.07 2.88 8.08
CA GLN A 259 16.64 2.63 7.97
C GLN A 259 15.82 3.56 8.88
N ARG A 260 16.33 3.93 10.07
CA ARG A 260 15.69 4.94 10.92
C ARG A 260 15.64 6.30 10.21
N GLY A 261 16.72 6.70 9.53
CA GLY A 261 16.74 7.91 8.70
C GLY A 261 15.73 7.86 7.54
N ILE A 262 15.64 6.73 6.85
CA ILE A 262 14.66 6.51 5.76
C ILE A 262 13.23 6.60 6.30
N PHE A 263 12.95 6.00 7.47
CA PHE A 263 11.63 6.11 8.10
C PHE A 263 11.28 7.54 8.50
N PHE A 264 12.23 8.26 9.10
CA PHE A 264 12.03 9.67 9.43
C PHE A 264 11.70 10.51 8.19
N TYR A 265 12.47 10.35 7.12
CA TYR A 265 12.20 11.03 5.84
C TYR A 265 10.84 10.65 5.26
N SER A 266 10.46 9.37 5.27
CA SER A 266 9.15 8.93 4.77
C SER A 266 7.97 9.51 5.56
N GLN A 267 8.14 9.72 6.88
CA GLN A 267 7.15 10.38 7.71
C GLN A 267 7.11 11.88 7.41
N LEU A 268 8.26 12.52 7.20
CA LEU A 268 8.30 13.93 6.80
C LEU A 268 7.50 14.14 5.50
N VAL A 269 7.79 13.36 4.46
CA VAL A 269 7.14 13.46 3.14
C VAL A 269 5.66 13.07 3.18
N GLY A 270 5.30 12.00 3.90
CA GLY A 270 3.92 11.48 3.94
C GLY A 270 2.98 12.17 4.94
N THR A 271 3.47 13.13 5.74
CA THR A 271 2.65 13.85 6.74
C THR A 271 2.28 15.26 6.29
N LEU A 272 1.42 15.92 7.07
CA LEU A 272 1.05 17.31 6.86
C LEU A 272 2.27 18.24 6.80
N VAL A 273 3.33 17.91 7.54
CA VAL A 273 4.59 18.68 7.56
C VAL A 273 5.20 18.74 6.16
N GLY A 274 5.27 17.60 5.45
CA GLY A 274 5.79 17.54 4.09
C GLY A 274 5.01 18.44 3.13
N ILE A 275 3.68 18.47 3.26
CA ILE A 275 2.81 19.31 2.42
C ILE A 275 2.96 20.79 2.74
N VAL A 276 3.15 21.16 4.01
CA VAL A 276 3.43 22.55 4.40
C VAL A 276 4.78 22.99 3.82
N ILE A 277 5.82 22.15 3.92
CA ILE A 277 7.13 22.42 3.32
C ILE A 277 6.98 22.59 1.80
N LEU A 278 6.26 21.69 1.15
CA LEU A 278 6.01 21.75 -0.28
C LEU A 278 5.32 23.06 -0.69
N THR A 279 4.28 23.44 0.03
CA THR A 279 3.53 24.68 -0.22
C THR A 279 4.42 25.90 -0.04
N ALA A 280 5.29 25.90 0.98
CA ALA A 280 6.23 26.98 1.21
C ALA A 280 7.27 27.10 0.08
N VAL A 281 7.85 25.98 -0.37
CA VAL A 281 8.81 25.96 -1.48
C VAL A 281 8.18 26.49 -2.77
N PHE A 282 6.98 26.05 -3.12
CA PHE A 282 6.27 26.59 -4.30
C PHE A 282 5.93 28.07 -4.17
N THR A 283 5.53 28.51 -2.97
CA THR A 283 5.22 29.92 -2.72
C THR A 283 6.46 30.79 -2.90
N ILE A 284 7.60 30.36 -2.36
CA ILE A 284 8.89 31.06 -2.51
C ILE A 284 9.31 31.09 -3.97
N TRP A 285 9.19 29.98 -4.69
CA TRP A 285 9.52 29.92 -6.12
C TRP A 285 8.62 30.86 -6.94
N LEU A 286 7.30 30.88 -6.71
CA LEU A 286 6.41 31.84 -7.38
C LEU A 286 6.73 33.30 -7.03
N ALA A 287 7.17 33.57 -5.80
CA ALA A 287 7.51 34.92 -5.35
C ALA A 287 8.81 35.46 -5.95
N ILE A 288 9.77 34.58 -6.29
CA ILE A 288 11.06 34.99 -6.87
C ILE A 288 10.96 35.11 -8.40
N GLY A 289 10.05 34.38 -9.06
CA GLY A 289 9.90 34.42 -10.52
C GLY A 289 9.77 35.81 -11.16
N PRO A 290 9.06 36.79 -10.57
CA PRO A 290 9.02 38.15 -11.09
C PRO A 290 10.37 38.87 -11.13
N LEU A 291 11.33 38.47 -10.28
CA LEU A 291 12.67 39.05 -10.26
C LEU A 291 13.56 38.55 -11.40
N THR A 292 13.19 37.43 -12.01
CA THR A 292 13.92 36.78 -13.12
C THR A 292 13.14 36.86 -14.44
N ASP A 293 12.06 37.64 -14.48
CA ASP A 293 11.12 37.75 -15.62
C ASP A 293 10.56 36.40 -16.07
N PHE A 294 10.53 35.39 -15.19
CA PHE A 294 10.14 34.02 -15.52
C PHE A 294 10.86 33.48 -16.79
N ASP A 295 12.16 33.72 -16.90
CA ASP A 295 12.96 33.21 -18.02
C ASP A 295 13.02 31.67 -18.06
N SER A 296 13.44 31.11 -19.19
CA SER A 296 13.49 29.65 -19.37
C SER A 296 14.39 28.94 -18.35
N ASN A 297 15.43 29.62 -17.84
CA ASN A 297 16.28 29.06 -16.79
C ASN A 297 15.55 29.00 -15.44
N TRP A 298 14.74 30.01 -15.09
CA TRP A 298 13.94 30.02 -13.88
C TRP A 298 12.91 28.89 -13.84
N TRP A 299 12.25 28.65 -14.97
CA TRP A 299 11.34 27.52 -15.17
C TRP A 299 12.07 26.19 -15.01
N LEU A 300 13.26 26.04 -15.60
CA LEU A 300 14.01 24.79 -15.57
C LEU A 300 14.59 24.44 -14.17
N ILE A 301 14.73 25.43 -13.28
CA ILE A 301 15.13 25.21 -11.88
C ILE A 301 14.10 24.37 -11.13
N ILE A 302 12.79 24.61 -11.31
CA ILE A 302 11.78 23.85 -10.58
C ILE A 302 11.80 22.39 -11.02
N GLY A 303 11.93 22.13 -12.33
CA GLY A 303 12.12 20.79 -12.87
C GLY A 303 13.35 20.10 -12.29
N THR A 304 14.47 20.82 -12.17
CA THR A 304 15.72 20.29 -11.63
C THR A 304 15.59 19.89 -10.15
N VAL A 305 15.05 20.77 -9.31
CA VAL A 305 14.88 20.49 -7.88
C VAL A 305 13.89 19.34 -7.68
N ALA A 306 12.78 19.37 -8.42
CA ALA A 306 11.78 18.31 -8.35
C ALA A 306 12.33 16.96 -8.80
N GLY A 307 13.09 16.89 -9.90
CA GLY A 307 13.68 15.65 -10.37
C GLY A 307 14.65 15.03 -9.36
N LEU A 308 15.48 15.84 -8.71
CA LEU A 308 16.41 15.36 -7.66
C LEU A 308 15.67 14.83 -6.43
N VAL A 309 14.65 15.56 -5.95
CA VAL A 309 13.85 15.13 -4.79
C VAL A 309 12.98 13.91 -5.14
N GLY A 310 12.29 13.93 -6.27
CA GLY A 310 11.46 12.83 -6.76
C GLY A 310 12.26 11.55 -6.94
N THR A 311 13.50 11.64 -7.40
CA THR A 311 14.40 10.47 -7.45
C THR A 311 14.66 9.89 -6.07
N LEU A 312 14.96 10.73 -5.07
CA LEU A 312 15.12 10.28 -3.69
C LEU A 312 13.82 9.66 -3.17
N ASP A 313 12.68 10.28 -3.44
CA ASP A 313 11.35 9.79 -3.06
C ASP A 313 11.08 8.42 -3.69
N GLY A 314 11.40 8.19 -4.96
CA GLY A 314 11.29 6.89 -5.62
C GLY A 314 12.08 5.78 -4.91
N PHE A 315 13.33 6.05 -4.53
CA PHE A 315 14.14 5.11 -3.74
C PHE A 315 13.53 4.84 -2.35
N VAL A 316 13.12 5.89 -1.64
CA VAL A 316 12.53 5.79 -0.30
C VAL A 316 11.20 5.04 -0.35
N LEU A 317 10.27 5.42 -1.25
CA LEU A 317 8.97 4.78 -1.41
C LEU A 317 9.13 3.28 -1.61
N ARG A 318 10.09 2.87 -2.46
CA ARG A 318 10.32 1.46 -2.75
C ARG A 318 10.90 0.71 -1.56
N ASN A 319 11.86 1.30 -0.84
CA ASN A 319 12.38 0.74 0.40
C ASN A 319 11.27 0.55 1.45
N ILE A 320 10.50 1.62 1.71
CA ILE A 320 9.40 1.60 2.68
C ILE A 320 8.39 0.52 2.27
N GLN A 321 8.02 0.42 0.99
CA GLN A 321 7.00 -0.54 0.53
C GLN A 321 7.38 -1.97 0.92
N MET A 322 8.64 -2.34 0.70
CA MET A 322 9.15 -3.67 1.06
C MET A 322 9.23 -3.85 2.59
N LYS A 323 9.71 -2.85 3.33
CA LYS A 323 9.85 -2.93 4.78
C LYS A 323 8.50 -3.04 5.50
N LEU A 324 7.49 -2.32 5.04
CA LEU A 324 6.12 -2.43 5.55
C LEU A 324 5.55 -3.84 5.26
N GLY A 325 5.73 -4.38 4.06
CA GLY A 325 5.30 -5.75 3.74
C GLY A 325 5.99 -6.83 4.58
N HIS A 326 7.29 -6.68 4.87
CA HIS A 326 7.99 -7.60 5.78
C HIS A 326 7.50 -7.51 7.22
N ARG A 327 6.97 -6.35 7.64
CA ARG A 327 6.37 -6.17 8.96
C ARG A 327 4.99 -6.81 9.07
N GLU A 328 4.21 -6.81 8.00
CA GLU A 328 2.89 -7.44 7.97
C GLU A 328 2.98 -8.98 8.05
N LEU A 329 4.02 -9.56 7.44
CA LEU A 329 4.11 -11.01 7.25
C LEU A 329 4.07 -11.84 8.55
N PRO A 330 4.84 -11.53 9.61
CA PRO A 330 4.78 -12.29 10.86
C PRO A 330 3.40 -12.26 11.52
N GLU A 331 2.73 -11.10 11.51
CA GLU A 331 1.41 -10.95 12.12
C GLU A 331 0.33 -11.70 11.33
N VAL A 332 0.39 -11.66 9.99
CA VAL A 332 -0.49 -12.45 9.13
C VAL A 332 -0.28 -13.96 9.34
N ASN A 333 0.98 -14.39 9.42
CA ASN A 333 1.32 -15.79 9.69
C ASN A 333 0.80 -16.25 11.06
N LYS A 334 0.89 -15.40 12.08
CA LYS A 334 0.34 -15.67 13.41
C LYS A 334 -1.17 -15.90 13.35
N VAL A 335 -1.92 -15.08 12.61
CA VAL A 335 -3.37 -15.30 12.41
C VAL A 335 -3.62 -16.61 11.67
N HIS A 336 -2.83 -16.94 10.64
CA HIS A 336 -2.95 -18.23 9.95
C HIS A 336 -2.71 -19.44 10.86
N GLU A 337 -1.69 -19.38 11.72
CA GLU A 337 -1.37 -20.43 12.69
C GLU A 337 -2.50 -20.60 13.72
N GLN A 338 -3.05 -19.49 14.21
CA GLN A 338 -4.20 -19.49 15.13
C GLN A 338 -5.45 -20.07 14.46
N ASP A 339 -5.79 -19.63 13.25
CA ASP A 339 -6.93 -20.18 12.49
C ASP A 339 -6.77 -21.70 12.29
N LEU A 340 -5.55 -22.17 11.99
CA LEU A 340 -5.27 -23.60 11.85
C LEU A 340 -5.42 -24.35 13.17
N ALA A 341 -4.91 -23.81 14.28
CA ALA A 341 -5.05 -24.40 15.60
C ALA A 341 -6.54 -24.55 15.98
N ILE A 342 -7.34 -23.52 15.68
CA ILE A 342 -8.80 -23.54 15.90
C ILE A 342 -9.48 -24.62 15.05
N LEU A 343 -9.14 -24.74 13.76
CA LEU A 343 -9.70 -25.78 12.89
C LEU A 343 -9.33 -27.20 13.36
N VAL A 344 -8.08 -27.40 13.81
CA VAL A 344 -7.62 -28.68 14.35
C VAL A 344 -8.39 -29.03 15.63
N MET A 345 -8.62 -28.05 16.51
CA MET A 345 -9.42 -28.23 17.73
C MET A 345 -10.87 -28.60 17.41
N ALA A 346 -11.44 -27.99 16.38
CA ALA A 346 -12.77 -28.32 15.86
C ALA A 346 -12.80 -29.62 15.02
N ARG A 347 -11.66 -30.31 14.86
CA ARG A 347 -11.47 -31.52 14.02
C ARG A 347 -11.88 -31.33 12.56
N LEU A 348 -11.71 -30.12 12.03
CA LEU A 348 -12.03 -29.78 10.65
C LEU A 348 -10.79 -29.94 9.77
N PRO A 349 -10.91 -30.57 8.58
CA PRO A 349 -9.79 -30.60 7.66
C PRO A 349 -9.51 -29.15 7.19
N PRO A 350 -8.23 -28.74 7.12
CA PRO A 350 -7.89 -27.46 6.54
C PRO A 350 -8.40 -27.41 5.08
N PRO A 351 -8.88 -26.26 4.60
CA PRO A 351 -9.23 -26.11 3.19
C PRO A 351 -7.99 -26.42 2.33
N ASN A 352 -8.19 -27.07 1.17
CA ASN A 352 -7.10 -27.40 0.25
C ASN A 352 -6.32 -26.13 -0.11
N GLU A 353 -5.10 -26.00 0.39
CA GLU A 353 -4.20 -24.95 -0.04
C GLU A 353 -3.85 -25.20 -1.51
N THR A 354 -4.19 -24.26 -2.39
CA THR A 354 -3.83 -24.39 -3.80
C THR A 354 -2.32 -24.42 -3.91
N GLY A 355 -1.78 -25.61 -4.19
CA GLY A 355 -0.35 -25.89 -4.21
C GLY A 355 0.47 -24.83 -4.96
N THR A 356 1.61 -24.48 -4.38
CA THR A 356 2.54 -23.49 -4.91
C THR A 356 3.06 -23.94 -6.28
N LYS A 357 2.51 -23.37 -7.35
CA LYS A 357 3.08 -23.53 -8.69
C LYS A 357 4.53 -23.03 -8.68
N LYS A 358 5.45 -23.80 -9.26
CA LYS A 358 6.87 -23.42 -9.38
C LYS A 358 6.97 -22.01 -9.99
N ALA A 359 7.70 -21.12 -9.30
CA ALA A 359 7.92 -19.76 -9.76
C ALA A 359 8.58 -19.75 -11.15
N SER A 360 7.97 -19.04 -12.11
CA SER A 360 8.55 -18.85 -13.44
C SER A 360 9.86 -18.05 -13.35
N LEU A 361 10.71 -18.17 -14.38
CA LEU A 361 11.99 -17.43 -14.43
C LEU A 361 11.76 -15.91 -14.41
N SER A 362 10.74 -15.42 -15.12
CA SER A 362 10.31 -14.01 -15.07
C SER A 362 9.95 -13.57 -13.65
N LEU A 363 9.23 -14.40 -12.89
CA LEU A 363 8.86 -14.09 -11.51
C LEU A 363 10.08 -14.01 -10.59
N ARG A 364 11.06 -14.90 -10.77
CA ARG A 364 12.32 -14.89 -9.99
C ARG A 364 13.17 -13.64 -10.27
N VAL A 365 13.31 -13.27 -11.54
CA VAL A 365 14.07 -12.07 -11.93
C VAL A 365 13.35 -10.81 -11.42
N SER A 366 12.03 -10.73 -11.57
CA SER A 366 11.23 -9.63 -11.03
C SER A 366 11.39 -9.50 -9.51
N ASP A 367 11.30 -10.60 -8.77
CA ASP A 367 11.51 -10.62 -7.31
C ASP A 367 12.94 -10.18 -6.91
N ALA A 368 13.95 -10.58 -7.68
CA ALA A 368 15.33 -10.13 -7.46
C ALA A 368 15.47 -8.60 -7.66
N VAL A 369 14.95 -8.06 -8.77
CA VAL A 369 14.95 -6.61 -9.03
C VAL A 369 14.21 -5.87 -7.91
N LEU A 370 13.02 -6.36 -7.53
CA LEU A 370 12.22 -5.80 -6.45
C LEU A 370 12.98 -5.74 -5.11
N LYS A 371 13.78 -6.77 -4.78
CA LYS A 371 14.58 -6.85 -3.55
C LYS A 371 15.78 -5.90 -3.59
N VAL A 372 16.52 -5.87 -4.69
CA VAL A 372 17.66 -4.96 -4.87
C VAL A 372 17.20 -3.51 -4.77
N CYS A 373 16.18 -3.13 -5.55
CA CYS A 373 15.66 -1.76 -5.56
C CYS A 373 15.10 -1.30 -4.20
N ALA A 374 14.64 -2.22 -3.36
CA ALA A 374 14.12 -1.89 -2.03
C ALA A 374 15.18 -1.91 -0.92
N HIS A 375 16.41 -2.30 -1.20
CA HIS A 375 17.45 -2.36 -0.19
C HIS A 375 17.82 -0.96 0.31
N GLU A 376 18.19 -0.82 1.59
CA GLU A 376 18.61 0.45 2.19
C GLU A 376 19.85 1.05 1.49
N LEU A 377 20.77 0.18 1.04
CA LEU A 377 21.92 0.59 0.23
C LEU A 377 21.53 1.21 -1.12
N SER A 378 20.37 0.85 -1.68
CA SER A 378 19.88 1.47 -2.92
C SER A 378 19.49 2.92 -2.68
N VAL A 379 18.92 3.25 -1.51
CA VAL A 379 18.66 4.65 -1.11
C VAL A 379 19.96 5.42 -0.95
N VAL A 380 20.97 4.81 -0.30
CA VAL A 380 22.31 5.42 -0.17
C VAL A 380 22.96 5.64 -1.54
N ALA A 381 22.87 4.67 -2.45
CA ALA A 381 23.35 4.80 -3.81
C ALA A 381 22.63 5.92 -4.57
N GLY A 382 21.31 6.07 -4.36
CA GLY A 382 20.52 7.18 -4.89
C GLY A 382 21.01 8.55 -4.39
N LEU A 383 21.33 8.67 -3.10
CA LEU A 383 21.91 9.90 -2.54
C LEU A 383 23.29 10.20 -3.14
N VAL A 384 24.16 9.20 -3.27
CA VAL A 384 25.48 9.36 -3.91
C VAL A 384 25.31 9.78 -5.38
N PHE A 385 24.33 9.21 -6.09
CA PHE A 385 23.99 9.58 -7.46
C PHE A 385 23.54 11.05 -7.55
N ILE A 386 22.60 11.49 -6.69
CA ILE A 386 22.13 12.89 -6.62
C ILE A 386 23.30 13.85 -6.35
N ILE A 387 24.16 13.55 -5.37
CA ILE A 387 25.34 14.38 -5.05
C ILE A 387 26.28 14.47 -6.25
N SER A 388 26.49 13.37 -6.97
CA SER A 388 27.34 13.35 -8.16
C SER A 388 26.80 14.24 -9.28
N LEU A 389 25.47 14.24 -9.48
CA LEU A 389 24.81 15.13 -10.46
C LEU A 389 24.94 16.60 -10.05
N ILE A 390 24.73 16.93 -8.77
CA ILE A 390 24.88 18.30 -8.24
C ILE A 390 26.31 18.80 -8.45
N ILE A 391 27.32 17.96 -8.19
CA ILE A 391 28.73 18.28 -8.45
C ILE A 391 28.94 18.53 -9.96
N GLY A 392 28.42 17.65 -10.82
CA GLY A 392 28.51 17.79 -12.28
C GLY A 392 27.89 19.10 -12.78
N SER A 393 26.68 19.42 -12.35
CA SER A 393 25.99 20.67 -12.71
C SER A 393 26.72 21.90 -12.18
N SER A 394 27.29 21.82 -10.97
CA SER A 394 28.08 22.91 -10.38
C SER A 394 29.35 23.20 -11.19
N VAL A 395 30.04 22.16 -11.69
CA VAL A 395 31.18 22.32 -12.61
C VAL A 395 30.74 22.99 -13.92
N MET A 396 29.53 22.68 -14.39
CA MET A 396 28.91 23.29 -15.57
C MET A 396 28.27 24.67 -15.29
N ARG A 397 28.44 25.20 -14.06
CA ARG A 397 27.93 26.50 -13.61
C ARG A 397 26.41 26.65 -13.74
N TRP A 398 25.65 25.56 -13.62
CA TRP A 398 24.18 25.57 -13.69
C TRP A 398 23.62 26.22 -14.98
N ASN A 399 24.37 26.13 -16.09
CA ASN A 399 23.84 26.45 -17.41
C ASN A 399 22.77 25.42 -17.83
N THR A 400 22.06 25.67 -18.94
CA THR A 400 20.96 24.79 -19.37
C THR A 400 21.36 23.30 -19.46
N PRO A 401 22.51 22.92 -20.05
CA PRO A 401 22.98 21.54 -20.00
C PRO A 401 23.26 21.01 -18.57
N GLY A 402 23.81 21.82 -17.68
CA GLY A 402 24.04 21.45 -16.28
C GLY A 402 22.74 21.21 -15.51
N GLN A 403 21.72 22.04 -15.75
CA GLN A 403 20.40 21.83 -15.14
C GLN A 403 19.69 20.59 -15.71
N LEU A 404 19.75 20.37 -17.03
CA LEU A 404 19.22 19.16 -17.68
C LEU A 404 19.92 17.88 -17.20
N LEU A 405 21.22 17.94 -16.89
CA LEU A 405 21.96 16.84 -16.25
C LEU A 405 21.40 16.48 -14.87
N CYS A 406 20.88 17.47 -14.13
CA CYS A 406 20.22 17.24 -12.84
C CYS A 406 18.70 16.98 -12.97
N ASN A 407 18.15 16.92 -14.18
CA ASN A 407 16.72 16.68 -14.40
C ASN A 407 16.47 15.33 -15.11
N ILE A 408 17.08 15.11 -16.28
CA ILE A 408 16.81 13.94 -17.13
C ILE A 408 17.26 12.62 -16.49
N PRO A 409 18.53 12.44 -16.05
CA PRO A 409 18.94 11.20 -15.40
C PRO A 409 18.12 10.85 -14.14
N PRO A 410 17.83 11.81 -13.24
CA PRO A 410 16.86 11.62 -12.15
C PRO A 410 15.50 11.11 -12.63
N MET A 411 14.87 11.78 -13.60
CA MET A 411 13.58 11.34 -14.16
C MET A 411 13.61 9.93 -14.76
N ILE A 412 14.71 9.51 -15.39
CA ILE A 412 14.88 8.15 -15.89
C ILE A 412 14.85 7.15 -14.72
N VAL A 413 15.63 7.42 -13.67
CA VAL A 413 15.70 6.55 -12.49
C VAL A 413 14.36 6.49 -11.78
N GLU A 414 13.72 7.64 -11.56
CA GLU A 414 12.43 7.75 -10.91
C GLU A 414 11.33 7.01 -11.69
N SER A 415 11.24 7.20 -13.01
CA SER A 415 10.32 6.48 -13.91
C SER A 415 10.47 4.95 -13.78
N PHE A 416 11.72 4.49 -13.69
CA PHE A 416 12.01 3.08 -13.46
C PHE A 416 11.50 2.62 -12.09
N PHE A 417 11.74 3.39 -11.03
CA PHE A 417 11.22 3.08 -9.70
C PHE A 417 9.69 3.04 -9.66
N MET A 418 9.00 3.91 -10.40
CA MET A 418 7.54 3.90 -10.50
C MET A 418 7.02 2.59 -11.11
N GLN A 419 7.65 2.07 -12.17
CA GLN A 419 7.30 0.75 -12.71
C GLN A 419 7.57 -0.39 -11.72
N VAL A 420 8.71 -0.33 -11.01
CA VAL A 420 9.07 -1.30 -9.97
C VAL A 420 8.06 -1.24 -8.80
N LEU A 421 7.58 -0.06 -8.43
CA LEU A 421 6.54 0.14 -7.40
C LEU A 421 5.20 -0.47 -7.80
N ILE A 422 4.78 -0.32 -9.07
CA ILE A 422 3.57 -0.98 -9.61
C ILE A 422 3.73 -2.50 -9.51
N THR A 423 4.87 -3.03 -9.95
CA THR A 423 5.20 -4.46 -9.90
C THR A 423 5.15 -5.00 -8.47
N GLY A 424 5.81 -4.30 -7.54
CA GLY A 424 5.83 -4.67 -6.13
C GLY A 424 4.47 -4.56 -5.45
N HIS A 425 3.66 -3.57 -5.85
CA HIS A 425 2.31 -3.40 -5.34
C HIS A 425 1.39 -4.54 -5.79
N ASN A 426 1.41 -4.89 -7.09
CA ASN A 426 0.63 -6.02 -7.61
C ASN A 426 0.97 -7.33 -6.90
N ALA A 427 2.26 -7.60 -6.65
CA ALA A 427 2.70 -8.79 -5.93
C ALA A 427 2.19 -8.81 -4.48
N SER A 428 2.28 -7.66 -3.78
CA SER A 428 1.80 -7.52 -2.40
C SER A 428 0.28 -7.64 -2.30
N ASP A 429 -0.46 -7.00 -3.21
CA ASP A 429 -1.92 -7.04 -3.25
C ASP A 429 -2.43 -8.46 -3.57
N SER A 430 -1.83 -9.14 -4.55
CA SER A 430 -2.18 -10.52 -4.86
C SER A 430 -1.99 -11.46 -3.67
N LYS A 431 -0.93 -11.26 -2.87
CA LYS A 431 -0.69 -12.03 -1.65
C LYS A 431 -1.74 -11.70 -0.59
N ARG A 432 -1.95 -10.43 -0.30
CA ARG A 432 -2.94 -9.96 0.69
C ARG A 432 -4.34 -10.49 0.40
N ARG A 433 -4.77 -10.49 -0.87
CA ARG A 433 -6.06 -11.06 -1.27
C ARG A 433 -6.17 -12.56 -1.05
N ALA A 434 -5.09 -13.30 -1.29
CA ALA A 434 -5.05 -14.73 -1.02
C ALA A 434 -5.17 -15.00 0.49
N ASP A 435 -4.49 -14.20 1.32
CA ASP A 435 -4.55 -14.29 2.78
C ASP A 435 -5.98 -13.99 3.27
N LEU A 436 -6.60 -12.89 2.81
CA LEU A 436 -7.98 -12.52 3.16
C LEU A 436 -9.01 -13.58 2.72
N LYS A 437 -8.86 -14.16 1.52
CA LYS A 437 -9.71 -15.26 1.05
C LYS A 437 -9.58 -16.49 1.93
N THR A 438 -8.37 -16.77 2.40
CA THR A 438 -8.08 -17.89 3.29
C THR A 438 -8.71 -17.67 4.66
N PHE A 439 -8.56 -16.48 5.25
CA PHE A 439 -9.23 -16.11 6.51
C PHE A 439 -10.74 -16.24 6.40
N TYR A 440 -11.32 -15.69 5.33
CA TYR A 440 -12.76 -15.79 5.07
C TYR A 440 -13.23 -17.24 5.02
N ALA A 441 -12.59 -18.08 4.18
CA ALA A 441 -12.99 -19.47 4.00
C ALA A 441 -12.88 -20.30 5.29
N ARG A 442 -11.81 -20.11 6.07
CA ARG A 442 -11.60 -20.83 7.33
C ARG A 442 -12.65 -20.44 8.38
N ARG A 443 -12.93 -19.14 8.52
CA ARG A 443 -13.90 -18.63 9.51
C ARG A 443 -15.35 -18.94 9.14
N SER A 444 -15.70 -18.88 7.85
CA SER A 444 -17.04 -19.27 7.39
C SER A 444 -17.32 -20.76 7.65
N LYS A 445 -16.32 -21.61 7.40
CA LYS A 445 -16.41 -23.05 7.72
C LYS A 445 -16.58 -23.30 9.22
N LEU A 446 -15.87 -22.54 10.05
CA LEU A 446 -16.00 -22.65 11.50
C LEU A 446 -17.38 -22.18 11.99
N LEU A 447 -17.90 -21.09 11.42
CA LEU A 447 -19.24 -20.58 11.72
C LEU A 447 -20.34 -21.60 11.39
N SER A 448 -20.26 -22.29 10.25
CA SER A 448 -21.25 -23.31 9.88
C SER A 448 -21.26 -24.47 10.88
N VAL A 449 -20.10 -24.89 11.37
CA VAL A 449 -19.96 -25.92 12.41
C VAL A 449 -20.59 -25.47 13.73
N VAL A 450 -20.27 -24.26 14.18
CA VAL A 450 -20.82 -23.70 15.44
C VAL A 450 -22.34 -23.53 15.35
N ASN A 451 -22.87 -23.17 14.18
CA ASN A 451 -24.31 -23.14 13.94
C ASN A 451 -24.95 -24.53 14.02
N GLY A 452 -24.31 -25.55 13.46
CA GLY A 452 -24.74 -26.95 13.57
C GLY A 452 -24.82 -27.41 15.03
N ILE A 453 -23.81 -27.07 15.85
CA ILE A 453 -23.81 -27.35 17.30
C ILE A 453 -25.01 -26.71 17.98
N SER A 454 -25.23 -25.43 17.71
CA SER A 454 -26.32 -24.69 18.33
C SER A 454 -27.70 -25.27 17.98
N GLN A 455 -27.88 -25.74 16.74
CA GLN A 455 -29.12 -26.42 16.33
C GLN A 455 -29.29 -27.76 17.05
N GLN A 456 -28.24 -28.57 17.12
CA GLN A 456 -28.30 -29.88 17.79
C GLN A 456 -28.61 -29.74 19.29
N MET A 457 -27.99 -28.77 19.97
CA MET A 457 -28.26 -28.49 21.39
C MET A 457 -29.69 -28.01 21.65
N SER A 458 -30.24 -27.21 20.73
CA SER A 458 -31.64 -26.76 20.79
C SER A 458 -32.62 -27.93 20.65
N VAL A 459 -32.36 -28.85 19.72
CA VAL A 459 -33.20 -30.04 19.49
C VAL A 459 -33.13 -31.02 20.67
N GLU A 460 -31.97 -31.15 21.30
CA GLU A 460 -31.78 -32.05 22.44
C GLU A 460 -32.23 -31.46 23.80
N GLY A 461 -32.70 -30.20 23.83
CA GLY A 461 -33.17 -29.54 25.06
C GLY A 461 -32.08 -29.35 26.14
N ARG A 462 -30.79 -29.42 25.77
CA ARG A 462 -29.68 -29.28 26.72
C ARG A 462 -29.33 -27.81 26.90
N HIS A 463 -29.67 -27.24 28.06
CA HIS A 463 -29.07 -25.99 28.52
C HIS A 463 -27.72 -26.28 29.18
N ILE A 464 -26.68 -25.59 28.73
CA ILE A 464 -25.35 -25.68 29.32
C ILE A 464 -25.39 -25.10 30.74
N GLN A 465 -25.35 -25.97 31.76
CA GLN A 465 -25.05 -25.55 33.13
C GLN A 465 -23.54 -25.38 33.25
N ILE A 466 -23.06 -24.15 33.13
CA ILE A 466 -21.67 -23.82 33.43
C ILE A 466 -21.53 -23.90 34.96
N THR A 467 -20.91 -24.97 35.44
CA THR A 467 -20.39 -24.98 36.81
C THR A 467 -19.28 -23.94 36.84
N ALA A 468 -19.48 -22.86 37.60
CA ALA A 468 -18.47 -21.85 37.86
C ALA A 468 -17.26 -22.52 38.54
N ALA A 469 -16.31 -22.99 37.75
CA ALA A 469 -15.05 -23.50 38.24
C ALA A 469 -14.20 -22.30 38.66
N SER A 470 -14.23 -22.05 39.97
CA SER A 470 -13.29 -21.29 40.79
C SER A 470 -12.04 -20.79 40.04
N SER A 471 -11.92 -19.47 39.99
CA SER A 471 -10.68 -18.74 39.77
C SER A 471 -9.62 -19.21 40.78
N LYS A 472 -8.75 -20.13 40.36
CA LYS A 472 -7.43 -20.26 40.97
C LYS A 472 -6.47 -19.39 40.17
N SER A 473 -6.17 -18.25 40.78
CA SER A 473 -5.05 -17.37 40.48
C SER A 473 -3.79 -18.17 40.11
N TRP A 474 -3.33 -18.02 38.88
CA TRP A 474 -1.93 -18.23 38.55
C TRP A 474 -1.19 -16.95 38.90
N ASN A 475 -0.65 -16.90 40.11
CA ASN A 475 0.45 -16.02 40.50
C ASN A 475 1.44 -16.84 41.34
N SER A 476 2.72 -16.64 41.02
CA SER A 476 3.98 -17.02 41.70
C SER A 476 4.36 -18.51 41.79
N GLU A 477 5.36 -18.95 41.01
CA GLU A 477 6.75 -19.20 41.47
C GLU A 477 7.57 -20.01 40.43
N THR A 478 8.43 -19.31 39.67
CA THR A 478 9.87 -19.54 39.38
C THR A 478 10.30 -18.94 38.04
#